data_AF-A0A8T6IDE5-F1
#
_entry.id   AF-A0A8T6IDE5-F1
#
_cell.length_a   1.000
_cell.length_b   1.000
_cell.length_c   1.000
_cell.angle_alpha   90.00
_cell.angle_beta   90.00
_cell.angle_gamma   90.00
#
_symmetry.space_group_name_H-M   'P 1'
#
loop_
_entity.id
_entity.type
_entity.pdbx_description
1 polymer ?
#
loop_
_entity_poly.entity_id
_entity_poly.type
_entity_poly.pdbx_seq_one_letter_code
_entity_poly.pdbx_strand_id
1 'polypeptide(L)'
;VMMPNFRGSTGYGKRFLNEGNAEWGTGIMQHDITDGVRHLVDTGIADPEQVAIMGGSYGGYATLAGVTFTPDLYAAGVSIVGPSNIVTLLKSIPPYWGPIRQMFTRRVGDPDDPQDRARLESQSPFFHAEQIEVPLLIIQGANDPRVKKAESEQIVVALRDLERPVEYLLAPDEGHGFAGRENRLAMFADIERFLAQHLDGRFQEDMAPDVAERLAALRVDIADVEMPEAIVPRTDLPAAELDGTMLEPATLTYDVTMEAGGQTMTMTTTVERTRAMHKDEDVWQIATTVDAPMGTSTDTILVRADDLRPVHRRMQQGPARITLDYGETRIGGEISVPGQRKTPITVPIGEPVIGHLETELETMPLEVGFETQLRAFQPATGSVQLVQLAVATTESVETGAGTFDVYRVDLSGDDGSSMRAWVTHTKPHRTVKTELTQPAMGGAKIVSVLAAVE
;
A
#
# COMPACT_ATOMS: atom_id res chain seq x y z
N VAL A 1 22.69 9.93 24.62
CA VAL A 1 21.39 9.83 23.92
C VAL A 1 20.52 11.01 24.29
N MET A 2 20.01 11.76 23.31
CA MET A 2 19.05 12.84 23.50
C MET A 2 17.71 12.41 22.91
N MET A 3 16.61 12.59 23.66
CA MET A 3 15.24 12.33 23.17
C MET A 3 14.40 13.58 23.44
N PRO A 4 14.51 14.62 22.59
CA PRO A 4 13.83 15.89 22.83
C PRO A 4 12.35 15.77 22.47
N ASN A 5 11.49 16.39 23.28
CA ASN A 5 10.11 16.65 22.91
C ASN A 5 10.06 17.97 22.13
N PHE A 6 10.28 17.93 20.82
CA PHE A 6 10.17 19.08 19.91
C PHE A 6 8.72 19.58 19.80
N ARG A 7 8.52 20.83 19.38
CA ARG A 7 7.19 21.40 19.12
C ARG A 7 6.40 20.52 18.16
N GLY A 8 5.13 20.29 18.45
CA GLY A 8 4.33 19.21 17.86
C GLY A 8 4.18 17.98 18.75
N SER A 9 4.98 17.82 19.81
CA SER A 9 4.80 16.75 20.80
C SER A 9 3.55 16.97 21.67
N THR A 10 2.97 15.86 22.15
CA THR A 10 1.86 15.89 23.11
C THR A 10 2.34 16.10 24.55
N GLY A 11 1.42 16.45 25.46
CA GLY A 11 1.70 16.59 26.90
C GLY A 11 2.04 18.01 27.37
N TYR A 12 2.30 18.94 26.45
CA TYR A 12 2.71 20.33 26.75
C TYR A 12 1.63 21.38 26.39
N GLY A 13 0.39 20.93 26.20
CA GLY A 13 -0.77 21.78 25.88
C GLY A 13 -0.96 22.03 24.37
N LYS A 14 -2.14 22.55 24.02
CA LYS A 14 -2.57 22.73 22.62
C LYS A 14 -1.67 23.66 21.82
N ARG A 15 -1.09 24.68 22.45
CA ARG A 15 -0.18 25.62 21.77
C ARG A 15 1.06 24.87 21.28
N PHE A 16 1.76 24.18 22.18
CA PHE A 16 2.96 23.41 21.84
C PHE A 16 2.68 22.32 20.79
N LEU A 17 1.53 21.65 20.90
CA LEU A 17 1.09 20.67 19.91
C LEU A 17 0.82 21.30 18.53
N ASN A 18 0.17 22.46 18.48
CA ASN A 18 -0.25 23.09 17.21
C ASN A 18 0.87 23.93 16.56
N GLU A 19 1.91 24.27 17.32
CA GLU A 19 3.12 24.88 16.75
C GLU A 19 3.79 23.94 15.75
N GLY A 20 3.61 22.62 15.83
CA GLY A 20 4.11 21.69 14.80
C GLY A 20 3.25 21.55 13.53
N ASN A 21 2.18 22.33 13.36
CA ASN A 21 1.34 22.21 12.17
C ASN A 21 2.04 22.82 10.95
N ALA A 22 2.16 22.07 9.85
CA ALA A 22 2.86 22.44 8.61
C ALA A 22 4.39 22.62 8.74
N GLU A 23 4.97 22.19 9.87
CA GLU A 23 6.35 22.50 10.26
C GLU A 23 7.29 21.27 10.21
N TRP A 24 6.93 20.26 9.42
CA TRP A 24 7.78 19.11 9.14
C TRP A 24 8.99 19.53 8.30
N GLY A 25 10.15 18.89 8.49
CA GLY A 25 11.33 19.05 7.63
C GLY A 25 12.03 20.38 7.80
N THR A 26 11.62 21.39 7.04
CA THR A 26 12.21 22.75 7.04
C THR A 26 11.64 23.65 8.13
N GLY A 27 10.72 23.13 8.95
CA GLY A 27 10.02 23.87 9.98
C GLY A 27 10.58 23.68 11.38
N ILE A 28 9.92 24.32 12.34
CA ILE A 28 10.34 24.36 13.74
C ILE A 28 10.49 22.99 14.40
N MET A 29 9.81 21.95 13.92
CA MET A 29 9.90 20.61 14.49
C MET A 29 11.32 20.04 14.33
N GLN A 30 11.96 20.28 13.18
CA GLN A 30 13.34 19.86 12.92
C GLN A 30 14.35 20.83 13.56
N HIS A 31 14.04 22.13 13.58
CA HIS A 31 14.88 23.12 14.24
C HIS A 31 15.06 22.82 15.74
N ASP A 32 14.00 22.39 16.44
CA ASP A 32 14.11 22.03 17.86
C ASP A 32 15.06 20.83 18.10
N ILE A 33 15.10 19.86 17.17
CA ILE A 33 16.05 18.74 17.23
C ILE A 33 17.48 19.24 16.98
N THR A 34 17.64 20.07 15.94
CA THR A 34 18.91 20.69 15.55
C THR A 34 19.51 21.53 16.68
N ASP A 35 18.69 22.38 17.30
CA ASP A 35 19.09 23.25 18.40
C ASP A 35 19.47 22.44 19.65
N GLY A 36 18.78 21.31 19.90
CA GLY A 36 19.14 20.36 20.94
C GLY A 36 20.54 19.77 20.74
N VAL A 37 20.87 19.34 19.51
CA VAL A 37 22.21 18.83 19.18
C VAL A 37 23.26 19.92 19.36
N ARG A 38 23.04 21.11 18.78
CA ARG A 38 23.97 22.25 18.90
C ARG A 38 24.22 22.62 20.35
N HIS A 39 23.18 22.62 21.19
CA HIS A 39 23.35 22.87 22.62
C HIS A 39 24.24 21.83 23.31
N LEU A 40 24.11 20.54 22.98
CA LEU A 40 24.95 19.49 23.56
C LEU A 40 26.41 19.60 23.08
N VAL A 41 26.64 20.02 21.84
CA VAL A 41 27.98 20.32 21.30
C VAL A 41 28.58 21.53 22.00
N ASP A 42 27.85 22.65 22.05
CA ASP A 42 28.31 23.91 22.65
C ASP A 42 28.64 23.77 24.15
N THR A 43 27.95 22.87 24.85
CA THR A 43 28.20 22.57 26.27
C THR A 43 29.26 21.50 26.50
N GLY A 44 29.86 20.95 25.43
CA GLY A 44 30.90 19.93 25.50
C GLY A 44 30.41 18.55 25.94
N ILE A 45 29.11 18.28 25.85
CA ILE A 45 28.51 16.97 26.16
C ILE A 45 28.63 16.02 24.96
N ALA A 46 28.45 16.54 23.75
CA ALA A 46 28.55 15.79 22.51
C ALA A 46 29.77 16.24 21.70
N ASP A 47 30.49 15.29 21.13
CA ASP A 47 31.51 15.56 20.13
C ASP A 47 30.82 15.89 18.80
N PRO A 48 31.10 17.06 18.17
CA PRO A 48 30.48 17.43 16.89
C PRO A 48 30.76 16.43 15.76
N GLU A 49 31.86 15.68 15.80
CA GLU A 49 32.21 14.70 14.77
C GLU A 49 31.55 13.32 15.02
N GLN A 50 30.90 13.11 16.17
CA GLN A 50 30.32 11.83 16.58
C GLN A 50 28.82 11.90 16.91
N VAL A 51 28.07 12.76 16.21
CA VAL A 51 26.61 12.85 16.36
C VAL A 51 25.91 12.00 15.30
N ALA A 52 25.02 11.09 15.71
CA ALA A 52 24.08 10.44 14.81
C ALA A 52 22.63 10.78 15.14
N ILE A 53 21.76 10.67 14.13
CA ILE A 53 20.31 10.79 14.28
C ILE A 53 19.63 9.46 13.96
N MET A 54 18.69 9.06 14.80
CA MET A 54 17.94 7.81 14.63
C MET A 54 16.49 7.99 15.05
N GLY A 55 15.56 7.42 14.27
CA GLY A 55 14.15 7.49 14.60
C GLY A 55 13.28 6.55 13.78
N GLY A 56 12.08 6.30 14.30
CA GLY A 56 11.06 5.48 13.67
C GLY A 56 9.84 6.29 13.22
N SER A 57 9.21 5.94 12.10
CA SER A 57 8.00 6.60 11.59
C SER A 57 8.26 8.09 11.30
N TYR A 58 7.54 9.04 11.92
CA TYR A 58 7.92 10.46 11.86
C TYR A 58 9.39 10.68 12.28
N GLY A 59 9.89 9.93 13.26
CA GLY A 59 11.30 10.00 13.65
C GLY A 59 12.24 9.55 12.53
N GLY A 60 11.83 8.60 11.69
CA GLY A 60 12.60 8.19 10.51
C GLY A 60 12.60 9.29 9.45
N TYR A 61 11.46 9.94 9.24
CA TYR A 61 11.41 11.17 8.44
C TYR A 61 12.31 12.28 9.02
N ALA A 62 12.32 12.48 10.34
CA ALA A 62 13.17 13.48 10.99
C ALA A 62 14.67 13.13 10.89
N THR A 63 15.02 11.84 10.86
CA THR A 63 16.37 11.38 10.49
C THR A 63 16.70 11.82 9.08
N LEU A 64 15.86 11.47 8.09
CA LEU A 64 16.08 11.81 6.68
C LEU A 64 16.16 13.34 6.49
N ALA A 65 15.23 14.10 7.08
CA ALA A 65 15.24 15.55 7.05
C ALA A 65 16.48 16.15 7.74
N GLY A 66 16.94 15.56 8.85
CA GLY A 66 18.15 16.00 9.55
C GLY A 66 19.40 15.87 8.68
N VAL A 67 19.61 14.72 8.06
CA VAL A 67 20.77 14.51 7.18
C VAL A 67 20.65 15.24 5.84
N THR A 68 19.43 15.61 5.42
CA THR A 68 19.19 16.35 4.17
C THR A 68 19.37 17.85 4.37
N PHE A 69 18.71 18.44 5.37
CA PHE A 69 18.62 19.89 5.55
C PHE A 69 19.64 20.45 6.54
N THR A 70 20.35 19.58 7.26
CA THR A 70 21.50 19.92 8.12
C THR A 70 22.62 18.88 7.94
N PRO A 71 23.14 18.69 6.71
CA PRO A 71 24.06 17.59 6.40
C PRO A 71 25.36 17.64 7.19
N ASP A 72 25.83 18.83 7.56
CA ASP A 72 27.06 19.03 8.33
C ASP A 72 26.94 18.67 9.83
N LEU A 73 25.74 18.40 10.33
CA LEU A 73 25.48 18.23 11.76
C LEU A 73 25.63 16.78 12.24
N TYR A 74 25.52 15.81 11.34
CA TYR A 74 25.44 14.40 11.67
C TYR A 74 26.55 13.63 10.95
N ALA A 75 27.14 12.65 11.60
CA ALA A 75 28.10 11.72 11.01
C ALA A 75 27.43 10.50 10.37
N ALA A 76 26.21 10.15 10.80
CA ALA A 76 25.41 9.05 10.25
C ALA A 76 23.93 9.18 10.63
N GLY A 77 23.06 8.50 9.89
CA GLY A 77 21.62 8.43 10.18
C GLY A 77 21.04 7.02 10.11
N VAL A 78 20.02 6.75 10.95
CA VAL A 78 19.25 5.50 10.91
C VAL A 78 17.75 5.84 10.79
N SER A 79 17.14 5.48 9.66
CA SER A 79 15.72 5.73 9.38
C SER A 79 14.95 4.42 9.42
N ILE A 80 14.02 4.30 10.37
CA ILE A 80 13.19 3.11 10.56
C ILE A 80 11.76 3.45 10.11
N VAL A 81 11.24 2.78 9.09
CA VAL A 81 9.89 2.99 8.52
C VAL A 81 9.54 4.48 8.35
N GLY A 82 10.52 5.26 7.90
CA GLY A 82 10.42 6.72 7.74
C GLY A 82 9.97 7.11 6.33
N PRO A 83 8.93 7.95 6.18
CA PRO A 83 8.55 8.45 4.86
C PRO A 83 9.62 9.40 4.32
N SER A 84 9.91 9.32 3.03
CA SER A 84 10.89 10.19 2.35
C SER A 84 10.23 11.22 1.44
N ASN A 85 8.98 11.00 1.05
CA ASN A 85 8.18 11.92 0.26
C ASN A 85 6.79 12.11 0.89
N ILE A 86 6.55 13.32 1.39
CA ILE A 86 5.31 13.64 2.12
C ILE A 86 4.11 13.62 1.16
N VAL A 87 4.30 13.91 -0.14
CA VAL A 87 3.22 13.87 -1.13
C VAL A 87 2.72 12.44 -1.31
N THR A 88 3.61 11.49 -1.56
CA THR A 88 3.25 10.07 -1.74
C THR A 88 2.74 9.47 -0.43
N LEU A 89 3.32 9.83 0.72
CA LEU A 89 2.79 9.47 2.04
C LEU A 89 1.31 9.87 2.18
N LEU A 90 0.98 11.14 1.95
CA LEU A 90 -0.38 11.66 2.14
C LEU A 90 -1.36 11.05 1.13
N LYS A 91 -0.92 10.75 -0.09
CA LYS A 91 -1.73 10.06 -1.10
C LYS A 91 -1.93 8.58 -0.80
N SER A 92 -1.01 7.96 -0.06
CA SER A 92 -1.11 6.55 0.33
C SER A 92 -2.06 6.30 1.52
N ILE A 93 -2.53 7.35 2.21
CA ILE A 93 -3.44 7.22 3.35
C ILE A 93 -4.76 6.60 2.87
N PRO A 94 -5.14 5.41 3.37
CA PRO A 94 -6.36 4.76 2.90
C PRO A 94 -7.62 5.58 3.22
N PRO A 95 -8.62 5.66 2.32
CA PRO A 95 -9.83 6.45 2.56
C PRO A 95 -10.63 6.08 3.83
N TYR A 96 -10.59 4.82 4.28
CA TYR A 96 -11.21 4.41 5.56
C TYR A 96 -10.55 5.05 6.79
N TRP A 97 -9.37 5.67 6.64
CA TRP A 97 -8.71 6.51 7.63
C TRP A 97 -9.19 7.98 7.56
N GLY A 98 -10.42 8.24 7.11
CA GLY A 98 -10.98 9.58 6.93
C GLY A 98 -10.68 10.61 8.05
N PRO A 99 -10.87 10.29 9.35
CA PRO A 99 -10.50 11.19 10.43
C PRO A 99 -9.01 11.51 10.50
N ILE A 100 -8.15 10.51 10.23
CA ILE A 100 -6.70 10.69 10.18
C ILE A 100 -6.35 11.53 8.95
N ARG A 101 -6.94 11.29 7.78
CA ARG A 101 -6.72 12.12 6.59
C ARG A 101 -7.03 13.59 6.88
N GLN A 102 -8.19 13.91 7.46
CA GLN A 102 -8.54 15.28 7.85
C GLN A 102 -7.55 15.88 8.86
N MET A 103 -7.09 15.08 9.82
CA MET A 103 -6.07 15.50 10.76
C MET A 103 -4.75 15.81 10.03
N PHE A 104 -4.29 14.95 9.13
CA PHE A 104 -3.05 15.13 8.37
C PHE A 104 -3.15 16.32 7.41
N THR A 105 -4.27 16.52 6.72
CA THR A 105 -4.53 17.72 5.92
C THR A 105 -4.32 18.98 6.75
N ARG A 106 -4.84 19.00 7.98
CA ARG A 106 -4.68 20.17 8.88
C ARG A 106 -3.28 20.30 9.47
N ARG A 107 -2.62 19.19 9.81
CA ARG A 107 -1.35 19.17 10.54
C ARG A 107 -0.13 19.19 9.64
N VAL A 108 -0.26 18.76 8.39
CA VAL A 108 0.86 18.56 7.45
C VAL A 108 0.60 19.36 6.16
N GLY A 109 -0.57 19.19 5.54
CA GLY A 109 -0.97 19.91 4.33
C GLY A 109 -1.84 19.06 3.40
N ASP A 110 -2.42 19.67 2.38
CA ASP A 110 -3.17 18.99 1.32
C ASP A 110 -2.29 18.77 0.07
N PRO A 111 -1.98 17.52 -0.34
CA PRO A 111 -1.18 17.28 -1.54
C PRO A 111 -1.90 17.64 -2.85
N ASP A 112 -3.22 17.85 -2.80
CA ASP A 112 -4.02 18.24 -3.96
C ASP A 112 -4.15 19.78 -4.10
N ASP A 113 -3.79 20.54 -3.06
CA ASP A 113 -3.66 22.00 -3.14
C ASP A 113 -2.27 22.39 -3.68
N PRO A 114 -2.17 23.23 -4.73
CA PRO A 114 -0.87 23.55 -5.35
C PRO A 114 0.12 24.25 -4.41
N GLN A 115 -0.36 25.08 -3.48
CA GLN A 115 0.51 25.80 -2.55
C GLN A 115 1.07 24.86 -1.48
N ASP A 116 0.20 24.04 -0.90
CA ASP A 116 0.63 23.02 0.05
C ASP A 116 1.52 21.99 -0.64
N ARG A 117 1.20 21.53 -1.86
CA ARG A 117 2.04 20.61 -2.62
C ARG A 117 3.46 21.12 -2.79
N ALA A 118 3.65 22.37 -3.21
CA ALA A 118 4.99 22.96 -3.36
C ALA A 118 5.76 22.96 -2.04
N ARG A 119 5.09 23.25 -0.92
CA ARG A 119 5.69 23.18 0.42
C ARG A 119 6.04 21.75 0.81
N LEU A 120 5.13 20.79 0.58
CA LEU A 120 5.35 19.38 0.88
C LEU A 120 6.52 18.80 0.08
N GLU A 121 6.66 19.17 -1.19
CA GLU A 121 7.82 18.81 -2.03
C GLU A 121 9.10 19.42 -1.45
N SER A 122 9.11 20.71 -1.07
CA SER A 122 10.29 21.34 -0.43
C SER A 122 10.65 20.77 0.95
N GLN A 123 9.70 20.12 1.61
CA GLN A 123 9.89 19.48 2.92
C GLN A 123 10.26 18.00 2.79
N SER A 124 10.20 17.42 1.59
CA SER A 124 10.42 15.99 1.37
C SER A 124 11.88 15.69 1.05
N PRO A 125 12.59 14.91 1.89
CA PRO A 125 13.99 14.52 1.65
C PRO A 125 14.26 13.91 0.27
N PHE A 126 13.29 13.18 -0.28
CA PHE A 126 13.41 12.55 -1.60
C PHE A 126 13.77 13.53 -2.73
N PHE A 127 13.22 14.76 -2.74
CA PHE A 127 13.53 15.76 -3.78
C PHE A 127 14.85 16.50 -3.55
N HIS A 128 15.55 16.17 -2.47
CA HIS A 128 16.79 16.81 -2.03
C HIS A 128 17.87 15.77 -1.68
N ALA A 129 17.75 14.55 -2.20
CA ALA A 129 18.63 13.43 -1.89
C ALA A 129 20.11 13.73 -2.20
N GLU A 130 20.39 14.66 -3.12
CA GLU A 130 21.75 15.14 -3.43
C GLU A 130 22.48 15.76 -2.24
N GLN A 131 21.73 16.30 -1.27
CA GLN A 131 22.26 16.94 -0.06
C GLN A 131 22.64 15.94 1.03
N ILE A 132 22.22 14.68 0.90
CA ILE A 132 22.56 13.63 1.86
C ILE A 132 23.96 13.13 1.55
N GLU A 133 24.93 13.51 2.38
CA GLU A 133 26.35 13.16 2.18
C GLU A 133 26.85 12.08 3.15
N VAL A 134 26.06 11.80 4.20
CA VAL A 134 26.44 10.93 5.31
C VAL A 134 25.86 9.53 5.14
N PRO A 135 26.50 8.49 5.70
CA PRO A 135 25.96 7.13 5.70
C PRO A 135 24.55 7.05 6.27
N LEU A 136 23.69 6.30 5.59
CA LEU A 136 22.33 5.99 6.04
C LEU A 136 22.06 4.49 6.13
N LEU A 137 21.47 4.06 7.24
CA LEU A 137 20.82 2.76 7.36
C LEU A 137 19.30 2.94 7.27
N ILE A 138 18.69 2.37 6.24
CA ILE A 138 17.24 2.36 6.01
C ILE A 138 16.69 1.01 6.45
N ILE A 139 15.61 1.02 7.24
CA ILE A 139 14.99 -0.20 7.78
C ILE A 139 13.48 -0.15 7.51
N GLN A 140 12.94 -1.17 6.84
CA GLN A 140 11.54 -1.19 6.39
C GLN A 140 10.89 -2.56 6.61
N GLY A 141 9.61 -2.57 6.96
CA GLY A 141 8.76 -3.76 6.85
C GLY A 141 8.02 -3.77 5.52
N ALA A 142 8.03 -4.90 4.80
CA ALA A 142 7.43 -5.00 3.47
C ALA A 142 5.90 -4.78 3.49
N ASN A 143 5.25 -5.11 4.60
CA ASN A 143 3.79 -5.06 4.74
C ASN A 143 3.33 -3.83 5.53
N ASP A 144 4.13 -2.76 5.58
CA ASP A 144 3.79 -1.55 6.33
C ASP A 144 2.54 -0.86 5.73
N PRO A 145 1.42 -0.79 6.46
CA PRO A 145 0.19 -0.19 5.95
C PRO A 145 0.16 1.33 6.10
N ARG A 146 1.16 1.93 6.79
CA ARG A 146 1.20 3.36 7.14
C ARG A 146 2.22 4.11 6.30
N VAL A 147 3.44 3.60 6.24
CA VAL A 147 4.55 4.14 5.45
C VAL A 147 4.96 3.04 4.51
N LYS A 148 4.38 3.06 3.31
CA LYS A 148 4.52 1.99 2.32
C LYS A 148 6.00 1.74 2.03
N LYS A 149 6.35 0.48 1.72
CA LYS A 149 7.70 0.07 1.31
C LYS A 149 8.33 1.00 0.27
N ALA A 150 7.52 1.49 -0.67
CA ALA A 150 7.90 2.45 -1.69
C ALA A 150 8.59 3.72 -1.14
N GLU A 151 8.22 4.18 0.06
CA GLU A 151 8.86 5.33 0.70
C GLU A 151 10.33 5.10 1.03
N SER A 152 10.68 3.89 1.48
CA SER A 152 12.07 3.53 1.75
C SER A 152 12.82 3.23 0.45
N GLU A 153 12.19 2.55 -0.50
CA GLU A 153 12.86 2.17 -1.75
C GLU A 153 13.18 3.38 -2.64
N GLN A 154 12.29 4.38 -2.73
CA GLN A 154 12.57 5.56 -3.57
C GLN A 154 13.82 6.33 -3.09
N ILE A 155 14.05 6.43 -1.77
CA ILE A 155 15.24 7.10 -1.24
C ILE A 155 16.49 6.22 -1.32
N VAL A 156 16.37 4.90 -1.15
CA VAL A 156 17.49 3.96 -1.37
C VAL A 156 17.97 4.04 -2.82
N VAL A 157 17.04 4.02 -3.78
CA VAL A 157 17.37 4.13 -5.21
C VAL A 157 17.99 5.49 -5.53
N ALA A 158 17.41 6.59 -5.03
CA ALA A 158 17.97 7.93 -5.24
C ALA A 158 19.41 8.04 -4.72
N LEU A 159 19.68 7.54 -3.52
CA LEU A 159 21.02 7.57 -2.91
C LEU A 159 22.01 6.67 -3.65
N ARG A 160 21.59 5.47 -4.05
CA ARG A 160 22.40 4.55 -4.87
C ARG A 160 22.81 5.21 -6.18
N ASP A 161 21.85 5.80 -6.90
CA ASP A 161 22.10 6.43 -8.20
C ASP A 161 22.99 7.68 -8.09
N LEU A 162 23.02 8.31 -6.92
CA LEU A 162 23.93 9.40 -6.54
C LEU A 162 25.26 8.91 -5.95
N GLU A 163 25.51 7.59 -5.91
CA GLU A 163 26.70 6.96 -5.32
C GLU A 163 26.92 7.35 -3.84
N ARG A 164 25.83 7.59 -3.10
CA ARG A 164 25.87 7.91 -1.66
C ARG A 164 25.83 6.63 -0.81
N PRO A 165 26.52 6.61 0.35
CA PRO A 165 26.56 5.44 1.22
C PRO A 165 25.18 5.16 1.85
N VAL A 166 24.54 4.07 1.41
CA VAL A 166 23.26 3.62 1.95
C VAL A 166 23.25 2.10 2.16
N GLU A 167 22.75 1.68 3.32
CA GLU A 167 22.49 0.27 3.65
C GLU A 167 20.97 0.07 3.84
N TYR A 168 20.45 -1.10 3.45
CA TYR A 168 19.01 -1.38 3.49
C TYR A 168 18.68 -2.72 4.16
N LEU A 169 17.81 -2.68 5.18
CA LEU A 169 17.15 -3.85 5.75
C LEU A 169 15.66 -3.86 5.38
N LEU A 170 15.20 -4.96 4.80
CA LEU A 170 13.80 -5.20 4.49
C LEU A 170 13.33 -6.49 5.15
N ALA A 171 12.28 -6.42 5.96
CA ALA A 171 11.63 -7.58 6.54
C ALA A 171 10.35 -7.96 5.77
N PRO A 172 10.33 -9.07 5.00
CA PRO A 172 9.17 -9.48 4.21
C PRO A 172 7.92 -9.81 5.02
N ASP A 173 8.07 -10.09 6.31
CA ASP A 173 7.03 -10.54 7.24
C ASP A 173 6.68 -9.47 8.30
N GLU A 174 7.23 -8.27 8.20
CA GLU A 174 6.95 -7.16 9.14
C GLU A 174 6.16 -6.03 8.49
N GLY A 175 5.54 -5.20 9.33
CA GLY A 175 4.78 -4.02 8.93
C GLY A 175 5.43 -2.72 9.42
N HIS A 176 4.64 -1.89 10.11
CA HIS A 176 5.10 -0.59 10.63
C HIS A 176 5.97 -0.71 11.89
N GLY A 177 7.17 -1.26 11.71
CA GLY A 177 8.13 -1.63 12.76
C GLY A 177 8.21 -3.14 12.96
N PHE A 178 9.31 -3.61 13.56
CA PHE A 178 9.58 -5.04 13.72
C PHE A 178 9.02 -5.55 15.06
N ALA A 179 8.00 -6.41 14.97
CA ALA A 179 7.36 -7.03 16.12
C ALA A 179 7.93 -8.41 16.44
N GLY A 180 8.36 -9.16 15.43
CA GLY A 180 9.01 -10.46 15.56
C GLY A 180 10.30 -10.34 16.37
N ARG A 181 10.52 -11.29 17.31
CA ARG A 181 11.67 -11.24 18.22
C ARG A 181 12.99 -11.27 17.45
N GLU A 182 13.11 -12.19 16.51
CA GLU A 182 14.32 -12.45 15.74
C GLU A 182 14.61 -11.26 14.81
N ASN A 183 13.58 -10.73 14.13
CA ASN A 183 13.68 -9.50 13.34
C ASN A 183 14.16 -8.31 14.17
N ARG A 184 13.55 -8.11 15.34
CA ARG A 184 13.90 -6.99 16.22
C ARG A 184 15.33 -7.10 16.75
N LEU A 185 15.78 -8.29 17.14
CA LEU A 185 17.16 -8.50 17.58
C LEU A 185 18.16 -8.30 16.44
N ALA A 186 17.87 -8.83 15.25
CA ALA A 186 18.70 -8.64 14.06
C ALA A 186 18.83 -7.16 13.69
N MET A 187 17.72 -6.43 13.68
CA MET A 187 17.69 -4.99 13.43
C MET A 187 18.57 -4.21 14.42
N PHE A 188 18.43 -4.44 15.73
CA PHE A 188 19.24 -3.74 16.72
C PHE A 188 20.73 -4.13 16.66
N ALA A 189 21.04 -5.39 16.39
CA ALA A 189 22.43 -5.82 16.18
C ALA A 189 23.08 -5.07 15.00
N ASP A 190 22.33 -4.88 13.91
CA ASP A 190 22.85 -4.16 12.75
C ASP A 190 22.93 -2.64 12.97
N ILE A 191 21.97 -2.06 13.68
CA ILE A 191 22.04 -0.64 14.12
C ILE A 191 23.29 -0.41 14.97
N GLU A 192 23.58 -1.29 15.93
CA GLU A 192 24.77 -1.18 16.78
C GLU A 192 26.05 -1.25 15.96
N ARG A 193 26.16 -2.21 15.03
CA ARG A 193 27.30 -2.30 14.10
C ARG A 193 27.44 -1.02 13.27
N PHE A 194 26.35 -0.58 12.63
CA PHE A 194 26.35 0.59 11.74
C PHE A 194 26.79 1.86 12.48
N LEU A 195 26.22 2.12 13.66
CA LEU A 195 26.61 3.28 14.47
C LEU A 195 28.05 3.17 14.97
N ALA A 196 28.50 1.98 15.40
CA ALA A 196 29.88 1.80 15.84
C ALA A 196 30.89 2.06 14.71
N GLN A 197 30.58 1.62 13.49
CA GLN A 197 31.41 1.84 12.30
C GLN A 197 31.57 3.32 11.94
N HIS A 198 30.53 4.14 12.15
CA HIS A 198 30.54 5.55 11.75
C HIS A 198 30.82 6.55 12.88
N LEU A 199 30.74 6.11 14.14
CA LEU A 199 30.97 6.96 15.32
C LEU A 199 32.18 6.50 16.16
N ASP A 200 32.99 5.56 15.68
CA ASP A 200 34.13 4.98 16.42
C ASP A 200 33.71 4.38 17.78
N GLY A 201 32.64 3.58 17.75
CA GLY A 201 32.04 2.95 18.92
C GLY A 201 32.37 1.47 19.07
N ARG A 202 31.89 0.86 20.16
CA ARG A 202 31.91 -0.61 20.34
C ARG A 202 30.55 -1.19 19.97
N PHE A 203 30.54 -2.33 19.31
CA PHE A 203 29.34 -3.15 19.08
C PHE A 203 29.63 -4.61 19.45
N GLN A 204 28.58 -5.40 19.59
CA GLN A 204 28.71 -6.83 19.83
C GLN A 204 28.86 -7.58 18.50
N GLU A 205 30.02 -8.21 18.27
CA GLU A 205 30.29 -8.98 17.04
C GLU A 205 29.53 -10.32 17.01
N ASP A 206 29.46 -11.00 18.16
CA ASP A 206 28.80 -12.30 18.28
C ASP A 206 27.29 -12.16 18.48
N MET A 207 26.50 -12.99 17.81
CA MET A 207 25.06 -13.10 18.05
C MET A 207 24.59 -14.55 17.98
N ALA A 208 23.39 -14.82 18.49
CA ALA A 208 22.82 -16.16 18.41
C ALA A 208 22.64 -16.57 16.93
N PRO A 209 22.86 -17.84 16.56
CA PRO A 209 22.84 -18.27 15.15
C PRO A 209 21.53 -17.94 14.40
N ASP A 210 20.40 -18.03 15.09
CA ASP A 210 19.07 -17.66 14.55
C ASP A 210 18.97 -16.17 14.23
N VAL A 211 19.57 -15.31 15.07
CA VAL A 211 19.63 -13.86 14.83
C VAL A 211 20.58 -13.53 13.68
N ALA A 212 21.73 -14.21 13.58
CA ALA A 212 22.70 -14.01 12.50
C ALA A 212 22.13 -14.41 11.14
N GLU A 213 21.51 -15.58 11.05
CA GLU A 213 20.80 -16.05 9.86
C GLU A 213 19.69 -15.06 9.48
N ARG A 214 18.96 -14.58 10.47
CA ARG A 214 17.89 -13.62 10.21
C ARG A 214 18.41 -12.28 9.71
N LEU A 215 19.47 -11.72 10.29
CA LEU A 215 20.09 -10.50 9.82
C LEU A 215 20.57 -10.63 8.36
N ALA A 216 21.20 -11.75 8.01
CA ALA A 216 21.61 -12.01 6.64
C ALA A 216 20.42 -12.03 5.67
N ALA A 217 19.28 -12.60 6.09
CA ALA A 217 18.05 -12.64 5.28
C ALA A 217 17.34 -11.28 5.16
N LEU A 218 17.56 -10.35 6.10
CA LEU A 218 16.97 -9.01 6.08
C LEU A 218 17.76 -8.02 5.22
N ARG A 219 19.06 -8.22 5.03
CA ARG A 219 19.91 -7.33 4.23
C ARG A 219 19.55 -7.46 2.75
N VAL A 220 19.30 -6.31 2.13
CA VAL A 220 19.02 -6.20 0.70
C VAL A 220 20.24 -5.62 -0.01
N ASP A 221 20.64 -6.23 -1.12
CA ASP A 221 21.58 -5.58 -2.03
C ASP A 221 20.86 -4.41 -2.72
N ILE A 222 21.34 -3.20 -2.48
CA ILE A 222 20.71 -1.98 -3.04
C ILE A 222 20.75 -1.95 -4.57
N ALA A 223 21.65 -2.73 -5.20
CA ALA A 223 21.67 -2.89 -6.64
C ALA A 223 20.40 -3.57 -7.19
N ASP A 224 19.75 -4.41 -6.38
CA ASP A 224 18.53 -5.14 -6.74
C ASP A 224 17.25 -4.36 -6.42
N VAL A 225 17.36 -3.17 -5.81
CA VAL A 225 16.19 -2.34 -5.47
C VAL A 225 15.78 -1.52 -6.69
N GLU A 226 14.53 -1.67 -7.12
CA GLU A 226 13.97 -0.91 -8.24
C GLU A 226 13.21 0.32 -7.76
N MET A 227 13.19 1.38 -8.57
CA MET A 227 12.36 2.56 -8.28
C MET A 227 10.90 2.10 -8.27
N PRO A 228 10.14 2.33 -7.18
CA PRO A 228 8.73 1.98 -7.15
C PRO A 228 7.99 2.68 -8.29
N GLU A 229 7.34 1.92 -9.16
CA GLU A 229 6.49 2.50 -10.20
C GLU A 229 5.29 3.19 -9.54
N ALA A 230 5.21 4.51 -9.68
CA ALA A 230 4.00 5.23 -9.33
C ALA A 230 2.91 4.89 -10.35
N ILE A 231 1.90 4.13 -9.95
CA ILE A 231 0.70 3.94 -10.78
C ILE A 231 -0.08 5.26 -10.77
N VAL A 232 0.21 6.07 -11.80
CA VAL A 232 -0.45 7.34 -12.05
C VAL A 232 -1.48 7.19 -13.17
N PRO A 233 -2.50 8.07 -13.24
CA PRO A 233 -3.41 8.10 -14.38
C PRO A 233 -2.65 8.23 -15.70
N ARG A 234 -2.78 7.23 -16.57
CA ARG A 234 -2.18 7.18 -17.92
C ARG A 234 -3.26 7.51 -18.94
N THR A 235 -3.02 8.54 -19.75
CA THR A 235 -3.96 8.96 -20.81
C THR A 235 -3.58 8.42 -22.19
N ASP A 236 -2.41 7.79 -22.28
CA ASP A 236 -1.84 7.19 -23.47
C ASP A 236 -2.21 5.70 -23.63
N LEU A 237 -2.72 5.06 -22.58
CA LEU A 237 -3.26 3.71 -22.65
C LEU A 237 -4.70 3.74 -23.21
N PRO A 238 -5.10 2.73 -24.00
CA PRO A 238 -6.48 2.63 -24.45
C PRO A 238 -7.42 2.37 -23.26
N ALA A 239 -8.65 2.91 -23.33
CA ALA A 239 -9.69 2.55 -22.39
C ALA A 239 -10.09 1.08 -22.57
N ALA A 240 -10.39 0.40 -21.46
CA ALA A 240 -10.93 -0.96 -21.53
C ALA A 240 -12.35 -0.92 -22.12
N GLU A 241 -12.49 -1.33 -23.38
CA GLU A 241 -13.79 -1.54 -23.99
C GLU A 241 -14.42 -2.80 -23.38
N LEU A 242 -15.49 -2.62 -22.62
CA LEU A 242 -16.27 -3.70 -21.99
C LEU A 242 -17.55 -3.92 -22.81
N ASP A 243 -17.82 -5.17 -23.16
CA ASP A 243 -19.04 -5.57 -23.88
C ASP A 243 -19.79 -6.63 -23.07
N GLY A 244 -20.69 -6.16 -22.22
CA GLY A 244 -21.54 -6.99 -21.37
C GLY A 244 -22.57 -7.81 -22.14
N THR A 245 -22.77 -7.56 -23.44
CA THR A 245 -23.68 -8.34 -24.28
C THR A 245 -23.12 -9.73 -24.62
N MET A 246 -21.80 -9.92 -24.46
CA MET A 246 -21.14 -11.21 -24.64
C MET A 246 -21.33 -12.17 -23.46
N LEU A 247 -21.80 -11.67 -22.31
CA LEU A 247 -21.98 -12.50 -21.11
C LEU A 247 -23.17 -13.45 -21.26
N GLU A 248 -23.06 -14.61 -20.62
CA GLU A 248 -24.11 -15.61 -20.52
C GLU A 248 -24.38 -15.95 -19.05
N PRO A 249 -25.60 -16.34 -18.67
CA PRO A 249 -25.86 -16.86 -17.33
C PRO A 249 -24.95 -18.05 -17.02
N ALA A 250 -24.36 -18.08 -15.85
CA ALA A 250 -23.44 -19.14 -15.43
C ALA A 250 -23.30 -19.19 -13.92
N THR A 251 -22.97 -20.36 -13.39
CA THR A 251 -22.48 -20.53 -12.02
C THR A 251 -21.03 -20.99 -12.06
N LEU A 252 -20.14 -20.22 -11.45
CA LEU A 252 -18.71 -20.51 -11.35
C LEU A 252 -18.38 -20.87 -9.91
N THR A 253 -17.72 -22.01 -9.68
CA THR A 253 -17.26 -22.40 -8.36
C THR A 253 -15.73 -22.44 -8.33
N TYR A 254 -15.15 -21.85 -7.30
CA TYR A 254 -13.72 -21.76 -7.09
C TYR A 254 -13.30 -22.32 -5.75
N ASP A 255 -12.21 -23.08 -5.76
CA ASP A 255 -11.46 -23.44 -4.56
C ASP A 255 -10.47 -22.34 -4.26
N VAL A 256 -10.55 -21.78 -3.04
CA VAL A 256 -9.72 -20.64 -2.63
C VAL A 256 -8.87 -21.02 -1.43
N THR A 257 -7.58 -20.75 -1.53
CA THR A 257 -6.61 -20.89 -0.44
C THR A 257 -6.05 -19.53 -0.07
N MET A 258 -6.07 -19.21 1.22
CA MET A 258 -5.49 -17.99 1.77
C MET A 258 -4.38 -18.35 2.75
N GLU A 259 -3.20 -17.76 2.54
CA GLU A 259 -2.06 -17.84 3.45
C GLU A 259 -1.81 -16.47 4.09
N ALA A 260 -1.94 -16.38 5.41
CA ALA A 260 -1.70 -15.15 6.16
C ALA A 260 -1.09 -15.48 7.53
N GLY A 261 -0.02 -14.78 7.92
CA GLY A 261 0.59 -14.93 9.24
C GLY A 261 1.04 -16.36 9.59
N GLY A 262 1.45 -17.15 8.59
CA GLY A 262 1.86 -18.56 8.77
C GLY A 262 0.70 -19.55 8.92
N GLN A 263 -0.56 -19.11 8.74
CA GLN A 263 -1.74 -19.98 8.73
C GLN A 263 -2.31 -20.09 7.31
N THR A 264 -2.80 -21.29 6.97
CA THR A 264 -3.49 -21.56 5.71
C THR A 264 -4.97 -21.80 5.98
N MET A 265 -5.84 -21.12 5.23
CA MET A 265 -7.29 -21.27 5.27
C MET A 265 -7.80 -21.65 3.89
N THR A 266 -8.69 -22.63 3.83
CA THR A 266 -9.40 -23.00 2.60
C THR A 266 -10.85 -22.55 2.67
N MET A 267 -11.38 -22.13 1.54
CA MET A 267 -12.77 -21.67 1.39
C MET A 267 -13.26 -21.97 -0.03
N THR A 268 -14.57 -22.00 -0.21
CA THR A 268 -15.19 -22.15 -1.53
C THR A 268 -15.89 -20.85 -1.89
N THR A 269 -15.67 -20.37 -3.11
CA THR A 269 -16.36 -19.19 -3.64
C THR A 269 -17.26 -19.60 -4.80
N THR A 270 -18.53 -19.22 -4.74
CA THR A 270 -19.50 -19.42 -5.82
C THR A 270 -19.94 -18.08 -6.37
N VAL A 271 -19.83 -17.90 -7.68
CA VAL A 271 -20.27 -16.71 -8.41
C VAL A 271 -21.41 -17.12 -9.33
N GLU A 272 -22.62 -16.63 -9.03
CA GLU A 272 -23.81 -16.84 -9.86
C GLU A 272 -24.09 -15.57 -10.66
N ARG A 273 -24.14 -15.70 -11.99
CA ARG A 273 -24.48 -14.62 -12.92
C ARG A 273 -25.83 -14.88 -13.56
N THR A 274 -26.75 -13.93 -13.42
CA THR A 274 -28.09 -13.99 -14.01
C THR A 274 -28.51 -12.65 -14.60
N ARG A 275 -29.42 -12.68 -15.57
CA ARG A 275 -30.00 -11.47 -16.15
C ARG A 275 -31.18 -10.99 -15.30
N ALA A 276 -31.28 -9.68 -15.07
CA ALA A 276 -32.33 -9.08 -14.24
C ALA A 276 -32.72 -7.67 -14.74
N MET A 277 -33.78 -7.12 -14.16
CA MET A 277 -34.18 -5.71 -14.35
C MET A 277 -34.02 -4.95 -13.03
N HIS A 278 -33.41 -3.76 -13.07
CA HIS A 278 -33.30 -2.86 -11.93
C HIS A 278 -33.72 -1.44 -12.31
N LYS A 279 -34.82 -0.94 -11.74
CA LYS A 279 -35.34 0.41 -12.03
C LYS A 279 -35.47 0.70 -13.54
N ASP A 280 -36.07 -0.24 -14.27
CA ASP A 280 -36.25 -0.20 -15.73
C ASP A 280 -34.96 -0.30 -16.56
N GLU A 281 -33.82 -0.58 -15.93
CA GLU A 281 -32.55 -0.84 -16.59
C GLU A 281 -32.29 -2.36 -16.66
N ASP A 282 -31.80 -2.82 -17.82
CA ASP A 282 -31.40 -4.21 -18.02
C ASP A 282 -30.01 -4.42 -17.45
N VAL A 283 -29.85 -5.42 -16.57
CA VAL A 283 -28.64 -5.60 -15.76
C VAL A 283 -28.23 -7.05 -15.65
N TRP A 284 -26.94 -7.29 -15.48
CA TRP A 284 -26.42 -8.53 -14.92
C TRP A 284 -26.40 -8.44 -13.40
N GLN A 285 -26.99 -9.44 -12.73
CA GLN A 285 -26.81 -9.69 -11.32
C GLN A 285 -25.67 -10.69 -11.14
N ILE A 286 -24.62 -10.27 -10.44
CA ILE A 286 -23.46 -11.09 -10.09
C ILE A 286 -23.50 -11.29 -8.57
N ALA A 287 -23.85 -12.50 -8.14
CA ALA A 287 -23.94 -12.89 -6.74
C ALA A 287 -22.77 -13.79 -6.35
N THR A 288 -21.87 -13.26 -5.54
CA THR A 288 -20.73 -13.98 -4.97
C THR A 288 -21.06 -14.45 -3.56
N THR A 289 -20.89 -15.73 -3.30
CA THR A 289 -20.99 -16.36 -1.98
C THR A 289 -19.65 -16.97 -1.62
N VAL A 290 -19.09 -16.59 -0.47
CA VAL A 290 -17.86 -17.17 0.06
C VAL A 290 -18.21 -18.00 1.28
N ASP A 291 -17.98 -19.31 1.22
CA ASP A 291 -18.13 -20.24 2.33
C ASP A 291 -16.76 -20.51 2.97
N ALA A 292 -16.56 -19.95 4.16
CA ALA A 292 -15.31 -20.02 4.91
C ALA A 292 -15.55 -20.59 6.31
N PRO A 293 -14.51 -21.12 7.00
CA PRO A 293 -14.66 -21.67 8.35
C PRO A 293 -15.24 -20.70 9.39
N MET A 294 -15.09 -19.40 9.17
CA MET A 294 -15.59 -18.33 10.05
C MET A 294 -17.05 -17.91 9.74
N GLY A 295 -17.69 -18.56 8.77
CA GLY A 295 -19.05 -18.30 8.32
C GLY A 295 -19.14 -17.83 6.87
N THR A 296 -20.35 -17.85 6.34
CA THR A 296 -20.65 -17.47 4.95
C THR A 296 -20.79 -15.96 4.79
N SER A 297 -20.22 -15.41 3.72
CA SER A 297 -20.42 -14.02 3.30
C SER A 297 -21.03 -13.94 1.91
N THR A 298 -21.80 -12.89 1.64
CA THR A 298 -22.45 -12.69 0.34
C THR A 298 -22.25 -11.27 -0.17
N ASP A 299 -22.09 -11.16 -1.48
CA ASP A 299 -21.96 -9.91 -2.21
C ASP A 299 -22.75 -10.00 -3.51
N THR A 300 -23.66 -9.07 -3.73
CA THR A 300 -24.44 -9.00 -4.97
C THR A 300 -24.22 -7.64 -5.59
N ILE A 301 -23.65 -7.63 -6.79
CA ILE A 301 -23.49 -6.42 -7.59
C ILE A 301 -24.37 -6.51 -8.84
N LEU A 302 -25.03 -5.41 -9.14
CA LEU A 302 -25.78 -5.20 -10.36
C LEU A 302 -24.94 -4.32 -11.27
N VAL A 303 -24.69 -4.79 -12.49
CA VAL A 303 -23.96 -4.06 -13.52
C VAL A 303 -24.82 -3.96 -14.77
N ARG A 304 -24.67 -2.87 -15.54
CA ARG A 304 -25.42 -2.69 -16.77
C ARG A 304 -25.15 -3.82 -17.75
N ALA A 305 -26.21 -4.17 -18.46
CA ALA A 305 -26.23 -5.21 -19.47
C ALA A 305 -25.23 -5.03 -20.62
N ASP A 306 -24.92 -3.79 -20.98
CA ASP A 306 -24.19 -3.39 -22.17
C ASP A 306 -22.72 -3.06 -21.88
N ASP A 307 -22.45 -2.22 -20.88
CA ASP A 307 -21.11 -1.69 -20.59
C ASP A 307 -20.54 -2.15 -19.23
N LEU A 308 -21.25 -3.02 -18.52
CA LEU A 308 -20.88 -3.55 -17.20
C LEU A 308 -20.66 -2.49 -16.12
N ARG A 309 -21.13 -1.24 -16.31
CA ARG A 309 -21.02 -0.25 -15.24
C ARG A 309 -21.86 -0.64 -14.04
N PRO A 310 -21.31 -0.59 -12.82
CA PRO A 310 -22.07 -0.91 -11.63
C PRO A 310 -23.18 0.12 -11.41
N VAL A 311 -24.34 -0.36 -10.98
CA VAL A 311 -25.51 0.48 -10.65
C VAL A 311 -25.91 0.32 -9.19
N HIS A 312 -25.75 -0.87 -8.63
CA HIS A 312 -26.11 -1.16 -7.24
C HIS A 312 -25.26 -2.30 -6.68
N ARG A 313 -24.91 -2.27 -5.40
CA ARG A 313 -24.24 -3.39 -4.71
C ARG A 313 -24.81 -3.58 -3.31
N ARG A 314 -24.97 -4.84 -2.90
CA ARG A 314 -25.38 -5.23 -1.55
C ARG A 314 -24.43 -6.29 -1.02
N MET A 315 -23.84 -6.03 0.14
CA MET A 315 -22.91 -6.95 0.80
C MET A 315 -23.40 -7.29 2.20
N GLN A 316 -23.18 -8.53 2.60
CA GLN A 316 -23.40 -9.02 3.96
C GLN A 316 -22.08 -9.61 4.47
N GLN A 317 -21.48 -8.94 5.45
CA GLN A 317 -20.24 -9.36 6.10
C GLN A 317 -20.48 -9.47 7.60
N GLY A 318 -20.61 -10.70 8.10
CA GLY A 318 -21.01 -10.95 9.48
C GLY A 318 -22.32 -10.21 9.82
N PRO A 319 -22.38 -9.42 10.91
CA PRO A 319 -23.58 -8.67 11.26
C PRO A 319 -23.80 -7.40 10.41
N ALA A 320 -22.80 -6.95 9.65
CA ALA A 320 -22.87 -5.71 8.89
C ALA A 320 -23.49 -5.94 7.51
N ARG A 321 -24.39 -5.03 7.11
CA ARG A 321 -24.93 -4.92 5.76
C ARG A 321 -24.48 -3.62 5.12
N ILE A 322 -23.93 -3.70 3.93
CA ILE A 322 -23.50 -2.54 3.14
C ILE A 322 -24.37 -2.47 1.89
N THR A 323 -24.90 -1.30 1.59
CA THR A 323 -25.64 -1.02 0.34
C THR A 323 -25.04 0.19 -0.34
N LEU A 324 -24.80 0.08 -1.64
CA LEU A 324 -24.17 1.11 -2.47
C LEU A 324 -25.00 1.33 -3.73
N ASP A 325 -25.20 2.59 -4.08
CA ASP A 325 -25.79 3.05 -5.33
C ASP A 325 -24.73 3.85 -6.09
N TYR A 326 -24.44 3.41 -7.32
CA TYR A 326 -23.40 3.98 -8.16
C TYR A 326 -24.02 5.03 -9.09
N GLY A 327 -23.56 6.27 -8.96
CA GLY A 327 -23.87 7.35 -9.89
C GLY A 327 -22.66 7.70 -10.76
N GLU A 328 -22.83 8.63 -11.69
CA GLU A 328 -21.79 8.99 -12.66
C GLU A 328 -20.54 9.61 -12.02
N THR A 329 -20.72 10.39 -10.95
CA THR A 329 -19.62 11.14 -10.30
C THR A 329 -19.46 10.83 -8.81
N ARG A 330 -20.38 10.03 -8.25
CA ARG A 330 -20.37 9.67 -6.83
C ARG A 330 -21.04 8.33 -6.58
N ILE A 331 -20.56 7.64 -5.55
CA ILE A 331 -21.20 6.47 -4.96
C ILE A 331 -21.85 6.90 -3.65
N GLY A 332 -23.15 6.63 -3.51
CA GLY A 332 -23.90 6.82 -2.29
C GLY A 332 -24.19 5.48 -1.62
N GLY A 333 -24.48 5.47 -0.32
CA GLY A 333 -24.85 4.22 0.35
C GLY A 333 -24.96 4.32 1.85
N GLU A 334 -25.03 3.17 2.50
CA GLU A 334 -25.03 3.06 3.95
C GLU A 334 -24.45 1.73 4.44
N ILE A 335 -23.88 1.79 5.65
CA ILE A 335 -23.54 0.62 6.46
C ILE A 335 -24.57 0.51 7.58
N SER A 336 -25.19 -0.65 7.70
CA SER A 336 -26.17 -0.97 8.72
C SER A 336 -25.69 -2.16 9.56
N VAL A 337 -25.53 -1.96 10.86
CA VAL A 337 -25.25 -3.02 11.84
C VAL A 337 -26.42 -3.07 12.84
N PRO A 338 -27.01 -4.25 13.12
CA PRO A 338 -28.08 -4.38 14.10
C PRO A 338 -27.72 -3.73 15.44
N GLY A 339 -28.63 -2.90 15.97
CA GLY A 339 -28.42 -2.19 17.24
C GLY A 339 -27.52 -0.96 17.16
N GLN A 340 -27.00 -0.60 15.99
CA GLN A 340 -26.22 0.62 15.78
C GLN A 340 -26.94 1.59 14.83
N ARG A 341 -26.55 2.86 14.92
CA ARG A 341 -27.00 3.87 13.96
C ARG A 341 -26.39 3.58 12.59
N LYS A 342 -27.20 3.68 11.54
CA LYS A 342 -26.72 3.57 10.16
C LYS A 342 -25.67 4.64 9.86
N THR A 343 -24.60 4.23 9.20
CA THR A 343 -23.50 5.11 8.80
C THR A 343 -23.61 5.38 7.30
N PRO A 344 -23.85 6.64 6.87
CA PRO A 344 -23.94 6.96 5.45
C PRO A 344 -22.57 6.84 4.77
N ILE A 345 -22.57 6.42 3.51
CA ILE A 345 -21.41 6.39 2.61
C ILE A 345 -21.64 7.44 1.52
N THR A 346 -20.64 8.26 1.26
CA THR A 346 -20.61 9.15 0.09
C THR A 346 -19.17 9.25 -0.38
N VAL A 347 -18.90 8.72 -1.57
CA VAL A 347 -17.56 8.71 -2.18
C VAL A 347 -17.61 9.41 -3.53
N PRO A 348 -16.90 10.52 -3.73
CA PRO A 348 -16.73 11.09 -5.06
C PRO A 348 -15.80 10.18 -5.88
N ILE A 349 -16.21 9.83 -7.10
CA ILE A 349 -15.42 8.96 -8.00
C ILE A 349 -14.82 9.72 -9.18
N GLY A 350 -15.41 10.87 -9.56
CA GLY A 350 -14.97 11.76 -10.65
C GLY A 350 -15.21 11.18 -12.05
N GLU A 351 -14.98 9.88 -12.21
CA GLU A 351 -15.13 9.08 -13.41
C GLU A 351 -15.79 7.74 -13.08
N PRO A 352 -16.37 7.04 -14.07
CA PRO A 352 -16.91 5.70 -13.88
C PRO A 352 -15.87 4.72 -13.30
N VAL A 353 -16.37 3.78 -12.50
CA VAL A 353 -15.58 2.71 -11.87
C VAL A 353 -16.07 1.35 -12.30
N ILE A 354 -15.21 0.36 -12.23
CA ILE A 354 -15.56 -1.06 -12.33
C ILE A 354 -15.93 -1.61 -10.95
N GLY A 355 -16.70 -2.70 -10.94
CA GLY A 355 -17.33 -3.24 -9.74
C GLY A 355 -16.97 -4.68 -9.41
N HIS A 356 -16.55 -5.48 -10.40
CA HIS A 356 -16.28 -6.91 -10.25
C HIS A 356 -15.23 -7.40 -11.27
N LEU A 357 -13.97 -6.98 -11.11
CA LEU A 357 -12.86 -7.19 -12.05
C LEU A 357 -12.88 -8.52 -12.86
N GLU A 358 -13.14 -9.67 -12.23
CA GLU A 358 -13.21 -10.97 -12.90
C GLU A 358 -14.27 -11.06 -13.99
N THR A 359 -15.42 -10.39 -13.82
CA THR A 359 -16.50 -10.33 -14.83
C THR A 359 -16.10 -9.39 -15.97
N GLU A 360 -15.51 -8.24 -15.63
CA GLU A 360 -15.02 -7.27 -16.61
C GLU A 360 -13.95 -7.91 -17.52
N LEU A 361 -13.02 -8.68 -16.93
CA LEU A 361 -12.02 -9.48 -17.67
C LEU A 361 -12.63 -10.46 -18.68
N GLU A 362 -13.84 -11.00 -18.43
CA GLU A 362 -14.51 -11.91 -19.37
C GLU A 362 -14.83 -11.25 -20.71
N THR A 363 -14.96 -9.92 -20.73
CA THR A 363 -15.41 -9.16 -21.89
C THR A 363 -14.34 -8.28 -22.52
N MET A 364 -13.20 -8.11 -21.83
CA MET A 364 -12.11 -7.28 -22.33
C MET A 364 -11.50 -7.83 -23.62
N PRO A 365 -10.94 -6.97 -24.49
CA PRO A 365 -10.23 -7.38 -25.71
C PRO A 365 -8.82 -7.89 -25.36
N LEU A 366 -8.72 -8.99 -24.62
CA LEU A 366 -7.45 -9.54 -24.17
C LEU A 366 -6.66 -10.17 -25.33
N GLU A 367 -5.41 -9.71 -25.48
CA GLU A 367 -4.39 -10.28 -26.36
C GLU A 367 -2.98 -9.97 -25.79
N VAL A 368 -1.96 -10.75 -26.14
CA VAL A 368 -0.59 -10.51 -25.64
C VAL A 368 -0.12 -9.12 -26.02
N GLY A 369 0.36 -8.35 -25.03
CA GLY A 369 0.77 -6.95 -25.20
C GLY A 369 -0.37 -5.94 -25.02
N PHE A 370 -1.61 -6.38 -24.78
CA PHE A 370 -2.70 -5.50 -24.38
C PHE A 370 -2.43 -4.91 -22.99
N GLU A 371 -2.54 -3.58 -22.89
CA GLU A 371 -2.40 -2.84 -21.64
C GLU A 371 -3.54 -1.84 -21.49
N THR A 372 -4.05 -1.69 -20.27
CA THR A 372 -5.08 -0.68 -19.95
C THR A 372 -5.01 -0.30 -18.48
N GLN A 373 -5.80 0.70 -18.12
CA GLN A 373 -5.93 1.16 -16.74
C GLN A 373 -7.41 1.28 -16.36
N LEU A 374 -7.72 0.77 -15.17
CA LEU A 374 -9.07 0.63 -14.65
C LEU A 374 -9.18 1.35 -13.31
N ARG A 375 -10.37 1.87 -13.02
CA ARG A 375 -10.71 2.46 -11.72
C ARG A 375 -11.61 1.49 -10.99
N ALA A 376 -11.09 0.75 -10.03
CA ALA A 376 -11.87 -0.21 -9.25
C ALA A 376 -12.35 0.42 -7.94
N PHE A 377 -13.65 0.36 -7.67
CA PHE A 377 -14.13 0.76 -6.34
C PHE A 377 -14.00 -0.39 -5.35
N GLN A 378 -13.33 -0.12 -4.22
CA GLN A 378 -13.10 -1.06 -3.14
C GLN A 378 -14.06 -0.77 -1.98
N PRO A 379 -15.14 -1.54 -1.78
CA PRO A 379 -16.12 -1.26 -0.73
C PRO A 379 -15.56 -1.34 0.69
N ALA A 380 -14.59 -2.24 0.91
CA ALA A 380 -13.97 -2.44 2.22
C ALA A 380 -13.23 -1.18 2.71
N THR A 381 -12.60 -0.46 1.79
CA THR A 381 -11.83 0.76 2.08
C THR A 381 -12.59 2.04 1.76
N GLY A 382 -13.68 1.95 0.99
CA GLY A 382 -14.42 3.10 0.47
C GLY A 382 -13.61 3.94 -0.51
N SER A 383 -12.65 3.32 -1.22
CA SER A 383 -11.72 4.00 -2.12
C SER A 383 -11.90 3.61 -3.56
N VAL A 384 -11.54 4.51 -4.48
CA VAL A 384 -11.26 4.14 -5.86
C VAL A 384 -9.77 3.84 -5.95
N GLN A 385 -9.45 2.68 -6.50
CA GLN A 385 -8.10 2.19 -6.73
C GLN A 385 -7.82 2.26 -8.22
N LEU A 386 -6.64 2.75 -8.58
CA LEU A 386 -6.15 2.68 -9.94
C LEU A 386 -5.44 1.34 -10.15
N VAL A 387 -5.94 0.57 -11.10
CA VAL A 387 -5.41 -0.76 -11.43
C VAL A 387 -4.87 -0.72 -12.85
N GLN A 388 -3.57 -0.93 -13.01
CA GLN A 388 -2.96 -1.15 -14.30
C GLN A 388 -3.04 -2.63 -14.64
N LEU A 389 -3.42 -2.95 -15.87
CA LEU A 389 -3.56 -4.30 -16.40
C LEU A 389 -2.64 -4.46 -17.59
N ALA A 390 -1.88 -5.56 -17.62
CA ALA A 390 -1.05 -5.95 -18.76
C ALA A 390 -1.20 -7.45 -19.06
N VAL A 391 -1.38 -7.80 -20.34
CA VAL A 391 -1.41 -9.20 -20.78
C VAL A 391 0.00 -9.63 -21.18
N ALA A 392 0.64 -10.43 -20.34
CA ALA A 392 2.07 -10.71 -20.44
C ALA A 392 2.41 -11.85 -21.41
N THR A 393 1.72 -12.98 -21.31
CA THR A 393 2.01 -14.18 -22.11
C THR A 393 0.78 -15.06 -22.23
N THR A 394 0.87 -16.11 -23.04
CA THR A 394 -0.07 -17.24 -23.03
C THR A 394 0.55 -18.45 -22.35
N GLU A 395 -0.27 -19.26 -21.70
CA GLU A 395 0.15 -20.55 -21.12
C GLU A 395 -1.02 -21.55 -21.09
N SER A 396 -0.74 -22.80 -20.70
CA SER A 396 -1.76 -23.83 -20.51
C SER A 396 -1.90 -24.12 -19.01
N VAL A 397 -3.12 -24.01 -18.48
CA VAL A 397 -3.42 -24.24 -17.06
C VAL A 397 -4.40 -25.39 -16.92
N GLU A 398 -4.10 -26.32 -16.02
CA GLU A 398 -4.98 -27.43 -15.64
C GLU A 398 -5.64 -27.11 -14.29
N THR A 399 -6.97 -27.26 -14.23
CA THR A 399 -7.77 -27.10 -13.02
C THR A 399 -8.75 -28.27 -12.86
N GLY A 400 -9.52 -28.28 -11.75
CA GLY A 400 -10.59 -29.27 -11.57
C GLY A 400 -11.67 -29.22 -12.66
N ALA A 401 -11.80 -28.09 -13.35
CA ALA A 401 -12.76 -27.89 -14.43
C ALA A 401 -12.22 -28.27 -15.83
N GLY A 402 -10.94 -28.62 -15.96
CA GLY A 402 -10.31 -29.04 -17.22
C GLY A 402 -8.98 -28.35 -17.51
N THR A 403 -8.51 -28.47 -18.75
CA THR A 403 -7.29 -27.82 -19.25
C THR A 403 -7.66 -26.68 -20.18
N PHE A 404 -7.04 -25.52 -19.99
CA PHE A 404 -7.37 -24.29 -20.70
C PHE A 404 -6.13 -23.61 -21.28
N ASP A 405 -6.23 -23.14 -22.52
CA ASP A 405 -5.30 -22.15 -23.07
C ASP A 405 -5.72 -20.77 -22.56
N VAL A 406 -4.79 -20.09 -21.88
CA VAL A 406 -5.08 -18.86 -21.14
C VAL A 406 -4.08 -17.76 -21.42
N TYR A 407 -4.57 -16.52 -21.35
CA TYR A 407 -3.76 -15.33 -21.15
C TYR A 407 -3.36 -15.21 -19.69
N ARG A 408 -2.09 -14.90 -19.44
CA ARG A 408 -1.60 -14.44 -18.14
C ARG A 408 -1.74 -12.92 -18.08
N VAL A 409 -2.63 -12.46 -17.23
CA VAL A 409 -2.92 -11.05 -17.01
C VAL A 409 -2.30 -10.63 -15.68
N ASP A 410 -1.33 -9.73 -15.73
CA ASP A 410 -0.71 -9.14 -14.55
C ASP A 410 -1.42 -7.80 -14.25
N LEU A 411 -1.87 -7.64 -13.00
CA LEU A 411 -2.54 -6.45 -12.52
C LEU A 411 -1.82 -5.85 -11.32
N SER A 412 -1.63 -4.55 -11.33
CA SER A 412 -0.94 -3.79 -10.27
C SER A 412 -1.80 -2.63 -9.81
N GLY A 413 -1.96 -2.51 -8.50
CA GLY A 413 -2.74 -1.47 -7.84
C GLY A 413 -1.87 -0.34 -7.28
N ASP A 414 -2.37 0.89 -7.33
CA ASP A 414 -1.72 2.08 -6.75
C ASP A 414 -1.56 2.02 -5.21
N ASP A 415 -2.22 1.07 -4.56
CA ASP A 415 -2.10 0.77 -3.13
C ASP A 415 -0.99 -0.26 -2.78
N GLY A 416 -0.30 -0.75 -3.82
CA GLY A 416 0.75 -1.78 -3.75
C GLY A 416 0.22 -3.22 -3.85
N SER A 417 -1.09 -3.42 -4.08
CA SER A 417 -1.62 -4.76 -4.35
C SER A 417 -1.21 -5.24 -5.74
N SER A 418 -1.03 -6.55 -5.88
CA SER A 418 -0.72 -7.17 -7.17
C SER A 418 -1.54 -8.44 -7.32
N MET A 419 -2.13 -8.63 -8.50
CA MET A 419 -2.90 -9.81 -8.85
C MET A 419 -2.38 -10.37 -10.18
N ARG A 420 -2.28 -11.68 -10.26
CA ARG A 420 -2.12 -12.40 -11.51
C ARG A 420 -3.38 -13.20 -11.78
N ALA A 421 -3.95 -13.05 -12.97
CA ALA A 421 -5.12 -13.80 -13.41
C ALA A 421 -4.79 -14.63 -14.65
N TRP A 422 -5.35 -15.83 -14.72
CA TRP A 422 -5.28 -16.70 -15.88
C TRP A 422 -6.64 -16.75 -16.52
N VAL A 423 -6.76 -16.23 -17.74
CA VAL A 423 -8.03 -15.93 -18.39
C VAL A 423 -8.11 -16.65 -19.74
N THR A 424 -9.14 -17.48 -19.97
CA THR A 424 -9.23 -18.34 -21.19
C THR A 424 -9.20 -17.56 -22.49
N HIS A 425 -8.62 -18.12 -23.57
CA HIS A 425 -8.69 -17.49 -24.90
C HIS A 425 -10.12 -17.44 -25.48
N THR A 426 -10.93 -18.46 -25.19
CA THR A 426 -12.32 -18.55 -25.66
C THR A 426 -13.14 -17.42 -25.05
N LYS A 427 -13.95 -16.74 -25.87
CA LYS A 427 -14.89 -15.70 -25.44
C LYS A 427 -16.29 -16.27 -25.15
N PRO A 428 -17.06 -15.73 -24.18
CA PRO A 428 -16.58 -14.80 -23.16
C PRO A 428 -15.46 -15.46 -22.35
N HIS A 429 -14.42 -14.68 -22.04
CA HIS A 429 -13.26 -15.21 -21.34
C HIS A 429 -13.68 -15.69 -19.95
N ARG A 430 -12.92 -16.60 -19.36
CA ARG A 430 -13.17 -17.09 -18.00
C ARG A 430 -11.88 -17.04 -17.20
N THR A 431 -11.96 -16.50 -16.00
CA THR A 431 -10.84 -16.53 -15.07
C THR A 431 -10.76 -17.94 -14.48
N VAL A 432 -9.71 -18.70 -14.81
CA VAL A 432 -9.53 -20.08 -14.33
C VAL A 432 -8.68 -20.17 -13.08
N LYS A 433 -7.84 -19.16 -12.84
CA LYS A 433 -6.99 -19.05 -11.67
C LYS A 433 -6.71 -17.59 -11.36
N THR A 434 -6.55 -17.27 -10.08
CA THR A 434 -5.99 -15.99 -9.64
C THR A 434 -4.97 -16.20 -8.52
N GLU A 435 -3.96 -15.34 -8.47
CA GLU A 435 -3.00 -15.20 -7.37
C GLU A 435 -2.95 -13.74 -6.97
N LEU A 436 -3.45 -13.42 -5.78
CA LEU A 436 -3.51 -12.06 -5.23
C LEU A 436 -2.58 -11.94 -4.03
N THR A 437 -1.78 -10.88 -4.00
CA THR A 437 -1.06 -10.45 -2.79
C THR A 437 -1.72 -9.18 -2.25
N GLN A 438 -2.15 -9.22 -1.00
CA GLN A 438 -2.88 -8.12 -0.35
C GLN A 438 -2.05 -7.51 0.79
N PRO A 439 -1.34 -6.38 0.56
CA PRO A 439 -0.54 -5.72 1.60
C PRO A 439 -1.34 -5.35 2.84
N ALA A 440 -2.60 -4.93 2.66
CA ALA A 440 -3.49 -4.54 3.78
C ALA A 440 -3.78 -5.69 4.76
N MET A 441 -3.55 -6.94 4.35
CA MET A 441 -3.73 -8.15 5.17
C MET A 441 -2.38 -8.74 5.63
N GLY A 442 -1.34 -7.90 5.76
CA GLY A 442 -0.01 -8.36 6.17
C GLY A 442 0.69 -9.18 5.10
N GLY A 443 0.45 -8.87 3.82
CA GLY A 443 1.03 -9.59 2.69
C GLY A 443 0.37 -10.94 2.42
N ALA A 444 -0.90 -11.11 2.82
CA ALA A 444 -1.63 -12.35 2.61
C ALA A 444 -1.64 -12.74 1.13
N LYS A 445 -1.39 -14.02 0.86
CA LYS A 445 -1.47 -14.61 -0.48
C LYS A 445 -2.78 -15.35 -0.62
N ILE A 446 -3.57 -15.00 -1.62
CA ILE A 446 -4.86 -15.62 -1.93
C ILE A 446 -4.76 -16.24 -3.30
N VAL A 447 -5.00 -17.55 -3.39
CA VAL A 447 -5.02 -18.30 -4.65
C VAL A 447 -6.43 -18.82 -4.86
N SER A 448 -7.03 -18.51 -6.01
CA SER A 448 -8.34 -19.02 -6.41
C SER A 448 -8.16 -19.90 -7.64
N VAL A 449 -8.80 -21.07 -7.69
CA VAL A 449 -8.74 -22.01 -8.82
C VAL A 449 -10.16 -22.46 -9.18
N LEU A 450 -10.51 -22.36 -10.47
CA LEU A 450 -11.81 -22.76 -10.98
C LEU A 450 -12.01 -24.27 -10.83
N ALA A 451 -13.01 -24.64 -10.05
CA ALA A 451 -13.37 -26.01 -9.73
C ALA A 451 -14.50 -26.54 -10.63
N ALA A 452 -15.52 -25.72 -10.92
CA ALA A 452 -16.65 -26.13 -11.74
C ALA A 452 -17.34 -24.94 -12.45
N VAL A 453 -18.01 -25.25 -13.56
CA VAL A 453 -18.86 -24.35 -14.33
C VAL A 453 -20.18 -25.05 -14.61
N GLU A 454 -21.29 -24.40 -14.25
CA GLU A 454 -22.66 -24.89 -14.49
C GLU A 454 -23.52 -23.87 -15.26
#